data_AF-A0A849UF27-F1
#
_entry.id   AF-A0A849UF27-F1
#
_cell.length_a   1.000
_cell.length_b   1.000
_cell.length_c   1.000
_cell.angle_alpha   90.00
_cell.angle_beta   90.00
_cell.angle_gamma   90.00
#
_symmetry.space_group_name_H-M   'P 1'
#
loop_
_entity.id
_entity.type
_entity.pdbx_description
1 polymer ?
#
loop_
_entity_poly.entity_id
_entity_poly.type
_entity_poly.pdbx_seq_one_letter_code
_entity_poly.pdbx_strand_id
1 'polypeptide(L)' 'REVTITVRQVDLKFKGQDYLLKWVNPNVYFHVTTAYNILRHNGVELGKSDFLGPRK' A
#
# COMPACT_ATOMS: atom_id res chain seq x y z
N ARG A 1 7.51 -4.57 19.14
CA ARG A 1 6.08 -4.56 19.49
C ARG A 1 5.35 -5.58 18.63
N GLU A 2 4.49 -6.40 19.21
CA GLU A 2 3.62 -7.32 18.47
C GLU A 2 2.38 -6.58 17.96
N VAL A 3 1.88 -6.99 16.80
CA VAL A 3 0.67 -6.44 16.18
C VAL A 3 -0.27 -7.61 15.87
N THR A 4 -1.53 -7.49 16.27
CA THR A 4 -2.58 -8.43 15.92
C THR A 4 -3.62 -7.70 15.08
N ILE A 5 -3.98 -8.29 13.95
CA ILE A 5 -5.10 -7.83 13.12
C ILE A 5 -6.10 -8.96 12.97
N THR A 6 -7.39 -8.64 13.03
CA THR A 6 -8.46 -9.60 12.76
C THR A 6 -8.91 -9.42 11.32
N VAL A 7 -8.73 -10.44 10.50
CA VAL A 7 -9.18 -10.46 9.11
C VAL A 7 -10.34 -11.44 9.00
N ARG A 8 -11.53 -10.91 8.67
CA ARG A 8 -12.79 -11.66 8.68
C ARG A 8 -13.08 -12.23 10.07
N GLN A 9 -12.68 -13.47 10.35
CA GLN A 9 -12.80 -14.13 11.66
C GLN A 9 -11.51 -14.84 12.09
N VAL A 10 -10.38 -14.49 11.46
CA VAL A 10 -9.07 -15.07 11.79
C VAL A 10 -8.15 -13.98 12.32
N ASP A 11 -7.58 -14.23 13.49
CA ASP A 11 -6.57 -13.36 14.07
C ASP A 11 -5.19 -13.71 13.50
N LEU A 12 -4.57 -12.72 12.86
CA LEU A 12 -3.21 -12.81 12.35
C LEU A 12 -2.29 -12.00 13.27
N LYS A 13 -1.24 -12.67 13.77
CA LYS A 13 -0.26 -12.08 14.67
C LYS A 13 1.07 -11.89 13.95
N PHE A 14 1.67 -10.72 14.14
CA PHE A 14 2.90 -10.34 13.49
C PHE A 14 3.87 -9.69 14.49
N LYS A 15 5.17 -9.95 14.30
CA LYS A 15 6.18 -9.00 14.79
C LYS A 15 5.99 -7.68 14.04
N GLY A 16 6.06 -6.54 14.73
CA GLY A 16 5.73 -5.24 14.13
C GLY A 16 6.49 -4.90 12.85
N GLN A 17 7.76 -5.29 12.74
CA GLN A 17 8.53 -5.10 11.50
C GLN A 17 8.02 -5.97 10.35
N ASP A 18 7.67 -7.22 10.63
CA ASP A 18 7.07 -8.12 9.63
C ASP A 18 5.70 -7.62 9.19
N TYR A 19 4.89 -7.11 10.12
CA TYR A 19 3.62 -6.47 9.79
C TYR A 19 3.82 -5.32 8.80
N LEU A 20 4.75 -4.40 9.08
CA LEU A 20 5.02 -3.28 8.19
C LEU A 20 5.54 -3.75 6.82
N LEU A 21 6.60 -4.56 6.80
CA LEU A 21 7.32 -4.89 5.57
C LEU A 21 6.58 -5.89 4.68
N LYS A 22 5.87 -6.86 5.28
CA LYS A 22 5.26 -7.99 4.55
C LYS A 22 3.76 -7.85 4.39
N TRP A 23 3.09 -7.09 5.27
CA TRP A 23 1.65 -6.88 5.17
C TRP A 23 1.31 -5.48 4.66
N VAL A 24 1.70 -4.44 5.40
CA VAL A 24 1.28 -3.06 5.11
C VAL A 24 1.88 -2.55 3.80
N ASN A 25 3.21 -2.65 3.62
CA ASN A 25 3.89 -2.11 2.45
C ASN A 25 3.32 -2.67 1.13
N PRO A 26 3.19 -3.99 0.92
CA PRO A 26 2.60 -4.52 -0.31
C PRO A 26 1.17 -4.04 -0.56
N ASN A 27 0.33 -3.98 0.48
CA ASN A 27 -1.07 -3.53 0.35
C ASN A 27 -1.15 -2.04 -0.01
N VAL A 28 -0.36 -1.18 0.64
CA VAL A 28 -0.32 0.25 0.33
C VAL A 28 0.10 0.47 -1.12
N TYR A 29 1.20 -0.14 -1.56
CA TYR A 29 1.65 0.01 -2.95
C TYR A 29 0.66 -0.57 -3.95
N PHE A 30 0.02 -1.70 -3.65
CA PHE A 30 -1.02 -2.27 -4.50
C PHE A 30 -2.17 -1.26 -4.69
N HIS A 31 -2.77 -0.78 -3.62
CA HIS A 31 -3.93 0.12 -3.71
C HIS A 31 -3.60 1.49 -4.32
N VAL A 32 -2.45 2.07 -3.99
CA VAL A 32 -2.02 3.36 -4.58
C VAL A 32 -1.74 3.20 -6.07
N THR A 33 -1.07 2.12 -6.49
CA THR A 33 -0.80 1.84 -7.91
C THR A 33 -2.09 1.59 -8.68
N THR A 34 -3.04 0.85 -8.10
CA THR A 34 -4.36 0.63 -8.70
C THR A 34 -5.10 1.95 -8.89
N ALA A 35 -5.15 2.81 -7.88
CA ALA A 35 -5.79 4.13 -7.99
C ALA A 35 -5.13 5.01 -9.05
N TYR A 36 -3.79 5.07 -9.06
CA TYR A 36 -3.00 5.77 -10.08
C TYR A 36 -3.35 5.28 -11.50
N ASN A 37 -3.42 3.96 -11.68
CA ASN A 37 -3.73 3.36 -12.97
C ASN A 37 -5.16 3.66 -13.43
N ILE A 38 -6.15 3.61 -12.54
CA ILE A 38 -7.55 3.94 -12.87
C ILE A 38 -7.64 5.40 -13.35
N LEU A 39 -7.06 6.34 -12.60
CA LEU A 39 -7.09 7.76 -12.97
C LEU A 39 -6.38 8.02 -14.30
N ARG A 40 -5.17 7.44 -14.47
CA ARG A 40 -4.40 7.58 -15.70
C ARG A 40 -5.12 6.96 -16.90
N HIS A 41 -5.79 5.83 -16.71
CA HIS A 41 -6.58 5.18 -17.75
C HIS A 41 -7.78 6.04 -18.17
N ASN A 42 -8.38 6.78 -17.24
CA ASN A 42 -9.47 7.73 -17.50
C ASN A 42 -8.99 9.09 -18.06
N GLY A 43 -7.72 9.22 -18.43
CA GLY A 43 -7.19 10.42 -19.08
C GLY A 43 -6.68 11.50 -18.14
N VAL A 44 -6.58 11.24 -16.83
CA VAL A 44 -5.89 12.16 -15.91
C VAL A 44 -4.39 12.16 -16.23
N GLU A 45 -3.83 13.34 -16.46
CA GLU A 45 -2.40 13.55 -16.78
C GLU A 45 -1.49 13.33 -15.56
N LEU A 46 -1.42 12.09 -15.09
CA LEU A 46 -0.48 11.67 -14.05
C LEU A 46 0.81 11.15 -14.66
N GLY A 47 1.94 11.37 -14.01
CA GLY A 47 3.26 10.88 -14.35
C GLY A 47 3.90 10.06 -13.23
N LYS A 48 5.06 9.45 -13.53
CA LYS A 48 5.83 8.69 -12.54
C LYS A 48 6.26 9.55 -11.34
N SER A 49 6.50 10.84 -11.55
CA SER A 49 6.84 11.80 -10.50
C SER A 49 5.71 12.00 -9.51
N ASP A 50 4.45 11.95 -9.94
CA ASP A 50 3.29 12.09 -9.06
C ASP A 50 3.11 10.86 -8.15
N PHE A 51 3.52 9.68 -8.64
CA PHE A 51 3.53 8.45 -7.86
C PHE A 51 4.71 8.37 -6.88
N LEU A 52 5.92 8.77 -7.29
CA LEU A 52 7.12 8.69 -6.45
C LEU A 52 7.28 9.86 -5.47
N GLY A 53 6.64 10.99 -5.76
CA GLY A 53 6.83 12.24 -5.02
C GLY A 53 8.15 12.96 -5.36
N PRO A 54 8.37 14.14 -4.76
CA PRO A 54 9.59 14.92 -4.97
C PRO A 54 10.82 14.19 -4.43
N ARG A 55 11.89 14.17 -5.23
CA ARG A 55 13.22 13.81 -4.71
C ARG A 55 13.67 14.93 -3.77
N LYS A 56 13.78 14.64 -2.49
CA LYS A 56 14.51 15.51 -1.54
C LYS A 56 16.01 15.41 -1.79
#